data_AF-A0AAJ2F8X6-F1
#
_entry.id   AF-A0AAJ2F8X6-F1
#
_cell.length_a   1.000
_cell.length_b   1.000
_cell.length_c   1.000
_cell.angle_alpha   90.00
_cell.angle_beta   90.00
_cell.angle_gamma   90.00
#
_symmetry.space_group_name_H-M   'P 1'
#
loop_
_entity.id
_entity.type
_entity.pdbx_description
1 polymer ?
#
loop_
_entity_poly.entity_id
_entity_poly.type
_entity_poly.pdbx_seq_one_letter_code
_entity_poly.pdbx_strand_id
1 'polypeptide(L)'
;MSGPIATYLDELDHVLAFDPRLSRRVRDEIESHLCDTADEVGEADAVRRFGRPADIARAYAEAALPDRLRRSCVAAALLGGATLLLMRLRTVILDLPGGADPLTWFDRGGMLAALACIGAAWWMASRSRIALVRRWLHFAAGSLALSVGASLVRAFQGASGDSAHALIVGTALVELLLLAALMAQLARLDRYARRLAA
;
A
#
# COMPACT_ATOMS: atom_id res chain seq x y z
N MET A 1 -8.11 -33.06 9.50
CA MET A 1 -8.25 -33.23 10.96
C MET A 1 -9.62 -32.69 11.33
N SER A 2 -10.41 -33.46 12.07
CA SER A 2 -11.76 -33.04 12.51
C SER A 2 -11.76 -33.08 14.03
N GLY A 3 -11.69 -31.92 14.66
CA GLY A 3 -11.59 -31.78 16.12
C GLY A 3 -11.61 -30.31 16.55
N PRO A 4 -11.79 -30.01 17.85
CA PRO A 4 -11.79 -28.65 18.41
C PRO A 4 -10.65 -27.76 17.93
N ILE A 5 -9.44 -28.31 17.80
CA ILE A 5 -8.26 -27.58 17.30
C ILE A 5 -8.44 -27.19 15.83
N ALA A 6 -8.93 -28.10 14.98
CA ALA A 6 -9.15 -27.81 13.57
C ALA A 6 -10.22 -26.71 13.37
N THR A 7 -11.30 -26.75 14.16
CA THR A 7 -12.33 -25.69 14.15
C THR A 7 -11.75 -24.35 14.61
N TYR A 8 -10.90 -24.36 15.64
CA TYR A 8 -10.22 -23.16 16.12
C TYR A 8 -9.30 -22.55 15.05
N LEU A 9 -8.49 -23.38 14.38
CA LEU A 9 -7.58 -22.94 13.32
C LEU A 9 -8.32 -22.44 12.08
N ASP A 10 -9.46 -23.05 11.71
CA ASP A 10 -10.29 -22.56 10.60
C ASP A 10 -10.92 -21.21 10.91
N GLU A 11 -11.36 -20.98 12.16
CA GLU A 11 -11.87 -19.68 12.58
C GLU A 11 -10.76 -18.61 12.62
N LEU A 12 -9.57 -18.98 13.09
CA LEU A 12 -8.38 -18.13 13.05
C LEU A 12 -7.99 -17.77 11.61
N ASP A 13 -7.98 -18.75 10.69
CA ASP A 13 -7.72 -18.53 9.28
C ASP A 13 -8.79 -17.66 8.62
N HIS A 14 -10.06 -17.79 9.03
CA HIS A 14 -11.12 -16.93 8.55
C HIS A 14 -10.90 -15.47 8.95
N VAL A 15 -10.50 -15.23 10.20
CA VAL A 15 -10.18 -13.87 10.68
C VAL A 15 -8.91 -13.33 10.01
N LEU A 16 -7.89 -14.17 9.82
CA LEU A 16 -6.61 -13.81 9.17
C LEU A 16 -6.63 -13.92 7.65
N ALA A 17 -7.77 -14.24 7.02
CA ALA A 17 -7.90 -14.44 5.57
C ALA A 17 -7.51 -13.20 4.74
N PHE A 18 -7.42 -12.03 5.38
CA PHE A 18 -6.90 -10.81 4.73
C PHE A 18 -5.41 -10.93 4.36
N ASP A 19 -4.67 -11.85 4.99
CA ASP A 19 -3.24 -12.05 4.78
C ASP A 19 -2.85 -13.53 4.82
N PRO A 20 -2.85 -14.22 3.66
CA PRO A 20 -2.57 -15.65 3.57
C PRO A 20 -1.16 -16.04 4.02
N ARG A 21 -0.20 -15.10 4.10
CA ARG A 21 1.16 -15.39 4.59
C ARG A 21 1.22 -15.30 6.11
N LEU A 22 0.57 -14.31 6.72
CA LEU A 22 0.44 -14.20 8.17
C LEU A 22 -0.44 -15.34 8.70
N SER A 23 -1.59 -15.61 8.07
CA SER A 23 -2.49 -16.71 8.40
C SER A 23 -1.73 -18.03 8.51
N ARG A 24 -0.94 -18.39 7.48
CA ARG A 24 -0.13 -19.61 7.50
C ARG A 24 0.90 -19.63 8.62
N ARG A 25 1.67 -18.54 8.79
CA ARG A 25 2.68 -18.49 9.87
C ARG A 25 2.04 -18.63 11.26
N VAL A 26 0.97 -17.89 11.51
CA VAL A 26 0.28 -17.90 12.82
C VAL A 26 -0.41 -19.24 13.02
N ARG A 27 -1.00 -19.83 11.97
CA ARG A 27 -1.56 -21.18 11.99
C ARG A 27 -0.52 -22.20 12.39
N ASP A 28 0.64 -22.23 11.73
CA ASP A 28 1.71 -23.19 12.03
C ASP A 28 2.19 -23.05 13.49
N GLU A 29 2.34 -21.82 13.98
CA GLU A 29 2.79 -21.52 15.35
C GLU A 29 1.73 -21.93 16.41
N ILE A 30 0.46 -21.58 16.18
CA ILE A 30 -0.64 -21.89 17.09
C ILE A 30 -1.00 -23.37 17.06
N GLU A 31 -0.95 -24.01 15.89
CA GLU A 31 -1.17 -25.46 15.74
C GLU A 31 -0.14 -26.24 16.56
N SER A 32 1.15 -25.89 16.46
CA SER A 32 2.19 -26.50 17.29
C SER A 32 1.87 -26.33 18.78
N HIS A 33 1.56 -25.10 19.22
CA HIS A 33 1.34 -24.83 20.64
C HIS A 33 0.06 -25.49 21.19
N LEU A 34 -1.00 -25.57 20.37
CA LEU A 34 -2.24 -26.25 20.72
C LEU A 34 -2.07 -27.77 20.76
N CYS A 35 -1.31 -28.37 19.85
CA CYS A 35 -0.99 -29.80 19.89
C CYS A 35 -0.20 -30.14 21.16
N ASP A 36 0.86 -29.38 21.45
CA ASP A 36 1.66 -29.59 22.67
C ASP A 36 0.82 -29.47 23.95
N THR A 37 -0.08 -28.47 23.99
CA THR A 37 -0.97 -28.28 25.16
C THR A 37 -2.06 -29.36 25.22
N ALA A 38 -2.56 -29.83 24.08
CA ALA A 38 -3.60 -30.85 24.01
C ALA A 38 -3.11 -32.22 24.47
N ASP A 39 -1.82 -32.53 24.28
CA ASP A 39 -1.19 -33.74 24.81
C ASP A 39 -1.22 -33.77 26.34
N GLU A 40 -1.22 -32.61 27.01
CA GLU A 40 -1.23 -32.51 28.47
C GLU A 40 -2.65 -32.44 29.07
N VAL A 41 -3.59 -31.76 28.42
CA VAL A 41 -4.91 -31.45 29.02
C VAL A 41 -6.12 -31.82 28.15
N GLY A 42 -5.90 -32.35 26.95
CA GLY A 42 -6.94 -32.65 25.97
C GLY A 42 -7.33 -31.43 25.13
N GLU A 43 -7.78 -31.71 23.89
CA GLU A 43 -8.02 -30.68 22.85
C GLU A 43 -9.01 -29.58 23.27
N ALA A 44 -10.12 -29.94 23.93
CA ALA A 44 -11.15 -28.99 24.31
C ALA A 44 -10.68 -28.01 25.41
N ASP A 45 -9.85 -28.49 26.32
CA ASP A 45 -9.30 -27.70 27.43
C ASP A 45 -8.13 -26.83 26.96
N ALA A 46 -7.33 -27.33 26.01
CA ALA A 46 -6.29 -26.54 25.35
C ALA A 46 -6.89 -25.32 24.62
N VAL A 47 -7.94 -25.53 23.82
CA VAL A 47 -8.64 -24.43 23.12
C VAL A 47 -9.25 -23.44 24.11
N ARG A 48 -9.87 -23.92 25.20
CA ARG A 48 -10.47 -23.04 26.22
C ARG A 48 -9.43 -22.18 26.94
N ARG A 49 -8.24 -22.70 27.20
CA ARG A 49 -7.12 -21.95 27.82
C ARG A 49 -6.49 -20.93 26.89
N PHE A 50 -6.44 -21.22 25.59
CA PHE A 50 -5.86 -20.32 24.60
C PHE A 50 -6.66 -19.02 24.41
N GLY A 51 -7.97 -19.08 24.66
CA GLY A 51 -8.86 -17.92 24.56
C GLY A 51 -9.47 -17.75 23.18
N ARG A 52 -10.11 -16.60 22.92
CA ARG A 52 -10.91 -16.39 21.72
C ARG A 52 -10.02 -16.21 20.48
N PRO A 53 -10.31 -16.90 19.35
CA PRO A 53 -9.51 -16.79 18.13
C PRO A 53 -9.42 -15.35 17.61
N ALA A 54 -10.52 -14.58 17.73
CA ALA A 54 -10.57 -13.19 17.29
C ALA A 54 -9.60 -12.27 18.05
N ASP A 55 -9.44 -12.47 19.36
CA ASP A 55 -8.58 -11.64 20.19
C ASP A 55 -7.10 -11.91 19.88
N ILE A 56 -6.74 -13.19 19.69
CA ILE A 56 -5.41 -13.63 19.29
C ILE A 56 -5.07 -13.11 17.89
N ALA A 57 -5.97 -13.31 16.92
CA ALA A 57 -5.78 -12.83 15.55
C ALA A 57 -5.59 -11.31 15.50
N ARG A 58 -6.31 -10.55 16.34
CA ARG A 58 -6.15 -9.10 16.45
C ARG A 58 -4.79 -8.71 17.00
N ALA A 59 -4.30 -9.38 18.06
CA ALA A 59 -2.98 -9.11 18.62
C ALA A 59 -1.85 -9.33 17.60
N TYR A 60 -1.90 -10.45 16.86
CA TYR A 60 -0.94 -10.73 15.79
C TYR A 60 -1.06 -9.74 14.62
N ALA A 61 -2.28 -9.37 14.24
CA ALA A 61 -2.53 -8.42 13.18
C ALA A 61 -2.06 -7.00 13.54
N GLU A 62 -2.18 -6.58 14.80
CA GLU A 62 -1.67 -5.31 15.33
C GLU A 62 -0.12 -5.32 15.37
N ALA A 63 0.51 -6.43 15.77
CA ALA A 63 1.97 -6.56 15.79
C ALA A 63 2.59 -6.56 14.38
N ALA A 64 1.93 -7.18 13.39
CA ALA A 64 2.41 -7.24 12.00
C ALA A 64 2.13 -5.95 11.19
N LEU A 65 1.28 -5.06 11.70
CA LEU A 65 0.80 -3.88 10.99
C LEU A 65 1.86 -2.82 10.66
N PRO A 66 2.79 -2.46 11.57
CA PRO A 66 3.79 -1.42 11.30
C PRO A 66 4.73 -1.81 10.15
N ASP A 67 5.17 -3.07 10.12
CA ASP A 67 6.07 -3.57 9.07
C ASP A 67 5.42 -3.59 7.69
N ARG A 68 4.13 -3.94 7.63
CA ARG A 68 3.36 -3.91 6.38
C ARG A 68 3.08 -2.48 5.90
N LEU A 69 2.76 -1.57 6.82
CA LEU A 69 2.61 -0.15 6.49
C LEU A 69 3.91 0.41 5.95
N ARG A 70 5.04 0.07 6.57
CA ARG A 70 6.36 0.49 6.11
C ARG A 70 6.66 -0.02 4.71
N ARG A 71 6.45 -1.32 4.42
CA ARG A 71 6.62 -1.87 3.06
C ARG A 71 5.70 -1.21 2.04
N SER A 72 4.45 -0.94 2.41
CA SER A 72 3.49 -0.27 1.52
C SER A 72 3.88 1.18 1.27
N CYS A 73 4.45 1.87 2.26
CA CYS A 73 5.02 3.21 2.09
C CYS A 73 6.24 3.18 1.15
N VAL A 74 7.13 2.17 1.26
CA VAL A 74 8.23 2.00 0.29
C VAL A 74 7.70 1.79 -1.11
N ALA A 75 6.72 0.89 -1.28
CA ALA A 75 6.14 0.62 -2.58
C ALA A 75 5.47 1.87 -3.18
N ALA A 76 4.71 2.62 -2.38
CA ALA A 76 4.13 3.89 -2.78
C ALA A 76 5.19 4.94 -3.16
N ALA A 77 6.28 5.02 -2.40
CA ALA A 77 7.40 5.91 -2.69
C ALA A 77 8.10 5.54 -4.01
N LEU A 78 8.33 4.25 -4.25
CA LEU A 78 8.92 3.75 -5.49
C LEU A 78 8.01 4.01 -6.69
N LEU A 79 6.70 3.75 -6.57
CA LEU A 79 5.73 4.03 -7.62
C LEU A 79 5.66 5.53 -7.93
N GLY A 80 5.54 6.37 -6.90
CA GLY A 80 5.54 7.82 -7.07
C GLY A 80 6.85 8.34 -7.68
N GLY A 81 8.00 7.83 -7.21
CA GLY A 81 9.31 8.15 -7.76
C GLY A 81 9.48 7.73 -9.23
N ALA A 82 8.98 6.55 -9.60
CA ALA A 82 8.99 6.08 -10.98
C ALA A 82 8.13 6.98 -11.89
N THR A 83 6.92 7.35 -11.46
CA THR A 83 6.07 8.30 -12.18
C THR A 83 6.78 9.63 -12.40
N LEU A 84 7.44 10.17 -11.37
CA LEU A 84 8.21 11.42 -11.48
C LEU A 84 9.38 11.32 -12.46
N LEU A 85 10.12 10.21 -12.43
CA LEU A 85 11.23 9.97 -13.36
C LEU A 85 10.74 9.92 -14.82
N LEU A 86 9.60 9.27 -15.06
CA LEU A 86 8.95 9.22 -16.38
C LEU A 86 8.55 10.62 -16.88
N MET A 87 7.94 11.42 -16.02
CA MET A 87 7.57 12.80 -16.34
C MET A 87 8.82 13.64 -16.69
N ARG A 88 9.87 13.52 -15.87
CA ARG A 88 11.13 14.26 -16.10
C ARG A 88 11.81 13.82 -17.39
N LEU A 89 11.86 12.52 -17.65
CA LEU A 89 12.40 11.96 -18.88
C LEU A 89 11.66 12.50 -20.11
N ARG A 90 10.32 12.57 -20.05
CA ARG A 90 9.50 13.17 -21.12
C ARG A 90 9.85 14.64 -21.38
N THR A 91 10.03 15.44 -20.33
CA THR A 91 10.42 16.86 -20.49
C THR A 91 11.78 17.04 -21.16
N VAL A 92 12.73 16.14 -20.88
CA VAL A 92 14.07 16.18 -21.47
C VAL A 92 14.05 15.69 -22.92
N ILE A 93 13.33 14.60 -23.21
CA ILE A 93 13.25 14.02 -24.57
C ILE A 93 12.53 14.97 -25.54
N LEU A 94 11.45 15.62 -25.09
CA LEU A 94 10.65 16.51 -25.94
C LEU A 94 11.17 17.96 -25.97
N ASP A 95 12.31 18.23 -25.32
CA ASP A 95 12.93 19.56 -25.18
C ASP A 95 11.91 20.68 -24.87
N LEU A 96 10.93 20.36 -24.01
CA LEU A 96 9.83 21.27 -23.68
C LEU A 96 10.40 22.48 -22.93
N PRO A 97 10.16 23.73 -23.38
CA PRO A 97 10.82 24.91 -22.84
C PRO A 97 10.58 25.04 -21.33
N GLY A 98 11.68 25.00 -20.55
CA GLY A 98 11.66 25.10 -19.08
C GLY A 98 11.47 26.52 -18.55
N GLY A 99 10.82 27.40 -19.34
CA GLY A 99 10.56 28.80 -19.01
C GLY A 99 9.55 28.96 -17.87
N ALA A 100 9.40 30.18 -17.38
CA ALA A 100 8.64 30.60 -16.19
C ALA A 100 7.11 30.35 -16.22
N ASP A 101 6.67 29.22 -16.78
CA ASP A 101 5.29 28.83 -16.85
C ASP A 101 4.75 28.43 -15.47
N PRO A 102 3.52 28.83 -15.11
CA PRO A 102 2.84 28.40 -13.89
C PRO A 102 2.77 26.87 -13.76
N LEU A 103 2.67 26.15 -14.89
CA LEU A 103 2.60 24.68 -14.92
C LEU A 103 3.91 24.02 -14.43
N THR A 104 5.08 24.59 -14.75
CA THR A 104 6.37 24.08 -14.25
C THR A 104 6.56 24.27 -12.74
N TRP A 105 5.93 25.31 -12.17
CA TRP A 105 5.87 25.52 -10.73
C TRP A 105 4.98 24.47 -10.04
N PHE A 106 3.85 24.12 -10.69
CA PHE A 106 2.98 23.05 -10.23
C PHE A 106 3.68 21.68 -10.25
N ASP A 107 4.49 21.42 -11.27
CA ASP A 107 5.24 20.16 -11.40
C ASP A 107 6.31 20.02 -10.30
N ARG A 108 7.06 21.09 -10.02
CA ARG A 108 8.06 21.12 -8.93
C ARG A 108 7.41 21.11 -7.54
N GLY A 109 6.32 21.85 -7.37
CA GLY A 109 5.55 21.90 -6.12
C GLY A 109 4.92 20.56 -5.78
N GLY A 110 4.34 19.88 -6.79
CA GLY A 110 3.81 18.53 -6.66
C GLY A 110 4.89 17.52 -6.28
N MET A 111 6.10 17.64 -6.84
CA MET A 111 7.23 16.77 -6.51
C MET A 111 7.70 16.94 -5.06
N LEU A 112 7.89 18.18 -4.60
CA LEU A 112 8.27 18.46 -3.21
C LEU A 112 7.17 18.05 -2.23
N ALA A 113 5.91 18.31 -2.56
CA ALA A 113 4.76 17.90 -1.77
C ALA A 113 4.67 16.36 -1.67
N ALA A 114 4.87 15.64 -2.78
CA ALA A 114 4.86 14.18 -2.79
C ALA A 114 5.99 13.60 -1.94
N LEU A 115 7.23 14.09 -2.10
CA LEU A 115 8.39 13.67 -1.28
C LEU A 115 8.17 13.98 0.21
N ALA A 116 7.67 15.16 0.53
CA ALA A 116 7.34 15.55 1.90
C ALA A 116 6.23 14.65 2.48
N CYS A 117 5.19 14.34 1.72
CA CYS A 117 4.11 13.45 2.14
C CYS A 117 4.58 12.01 2.34
N ILE A 118 5.48 11.52 1.48
CA ILE A 118 6.09 10.18 1.60
C ILE A 118 6.99 10.12 2.85
N GLY A 119 7.84 11.13 3.06
CA GLY A 119 8.69 11.22 4.26
C GLY A 119 7.87 11.34 5.54
N ALA A 120 6.79 12.13 5.51
CA ALA A 120 5.85 12.24 6.60
C ALA A 120 5.12 10.91 6.85
N ALA A 121 4.65 10.21 5.81
CA ALA A 121 4.02 8.90 5.91
C ALA A 121 4.98 7.86 6.50
N TRP A 122 6.26 7.87 6.11
CA TRP A 122 7.30 7.02 6.69
C TRP A 122 7.50 7.28 8.19
N TRP A 123 7.63 8.55 8.59
CA TRP A 123 7.78 8.94 10.00
C TRP A 123 6.52 8.62 10.84
N MET A 124 5.34 8.71 10.24
CA MET A 124 4.10 8.36 10.92
C MET A 124 3.86 6.85 10.99
N ALA A 125 4.32 6.09 10.00
CA ALA A 125 4.33 4.63 10.02
C ALA A 125 5.23 4.11 11.15
N SER A 126 6.36 4.77 11.44
CA SER A 126 7.20 4.44 12.59
C SER A 126 6.59 4.83 13.95
N ARG A 127 5.48 5.58 13.97
CA ARG A 127 4.73 5.97 15.18
C ARG A 127 3.33 5.33 15.26
N SER A 128 3.06 4.30 14.46
CA SER A 128 1.80 3.54 14.44
C SER A 128 0.53 4.39 14.23
N ARG A 129 0.64 5.57 13.60
CA ARG A 129 -0.52 6.47 13.36
C ARG A 129 -1.22 6.16 12.04
N ILE A 130 -1.87 5.00 11.98
CA ILE A 130 -2.45 4.40 10.77
C ILE A 130 -3.44 5.34 10.05
N ALA A 131 -4.35 5.99 10.80
CA ALA A 131 -5.34 6.90 10.23
C ALA A 131 -4.71 8.14 9.56
N LEU A 132 -3.59 8.62 10.13
CA LEU A 132 -2.87 9.79 9.63
C LEU A 132 -2.04 9.41 8.39
N VAL A 133 -1.34 8.27 8.42
CA VAL A 133 -0.62 7.71 7.25
C VAL A 133 -1.57 7.55 6.07
N ARG A 134 -2.77 7.01 6.29
CA ARG A 134 -3.80 6.85 5.26
C ARG A 134 -4.19 8.18 4.62
N ARG A 135 -4.45 9.21 5.43
CA ARG A 135 -4.88 10.53 4.95
C ARG A 135 -3.79 11.19 4.08
N TRP A 136 -2.53 11.11 4.50
CA TRP A 136 -1.41 11.67 3.74
C TRP A 136 -1.12 10.91 2.46
N LEU A 137 -1.25 9.58 2.46
CA LEU A 137 -1.10 8.78 1.24
C LEU A 137 -2.18 9.07 0.19
N HIS A 138 -3.44 9.27 0.61
CA HIS A 138 -4.51 9.68 -0.30
C HIS A 138 -4.26 11.08 -0.87
N PHE A 139 -3.77 12.00 -0.03
CA PHE A 139 -3.40 13.34 -0.47
C PHE A 139 -2.25 13.29 -1.48
N ALA A 140 -1.22 12.47 -1.23
CA ALA A 140 -0.11 12.27 -2.16
C ALA A 140 -0.57 11.66 -3.50
N ALA A 141 -1.45 10.65 -3.46
CA ALA A 141 -2.02 10.04 -4.66
C ALA A 141 -2.85 11.04 -5.48
N GLY A 142 -3.69 11.85 -4.81
CA GLY A 142 -4.46 12.91 -5.46
C GLY A 142 -3.57 13.98 -6.10
N SER A 143 -2.52 14.40 -5.39
CA SER A 143 -1.54 15.37 -5.90
C SER A 143 -0.77 14.81 -7.11
N LEU A 144 -0.36 13.54 -7.06
CA LEU A 144 0.28 12.86 -8.18
C LEU A 144 -0.64 12.76 -9.40
N ALA A 145 -1.90 12.37 -9.21
CA ALA A 145 -2.88 12.31 -10.29
C ALA A 145 -3.07 13.67 -10.97
N LEU A 146 -3.13 14.75 -10.17
CA LEU A 146 -3.30 16.11 -10.66
C LEU A 146 -2.05 16.59 -11.43
N SER A 147 -0.85 16.24 -10.96
CA SER A 147 0.43 16.53 -11.64
C SER A 147 0.55 15.75 -12.96
N VAL A 148 0.22 14.45 -12.98
CA VAL A 148 0.19 13.63 -14.22
C VAL A 148 -0.77 14.23 -15.24
N GLY A 149 -1.97 14.63 -14.81
CA GLY A 149 -2.94 15.30 -15.67
C GLY A 149 -2.40 16.60 -16.28
N ALA A 150 -1.80 17.47 -15.47
CA ALA A 150 -1.22 18.73 -15.94
C ALA A 150 -0.06 18.51 -16.93
N SER A 151 0.80 17.53 -16.68
CA SER A 151 1.92 17.18 -17.56
C SER A 151 1.44 16.62 -18.90
N LEU A 152 0.40 15.78 -18.91
CA LEU A 152 -0.20 15.26 -20.14
C LEU A 152 -0.79 16.36 -20.99
N VAL A 153 -1.57 17.28 -20.39
CA VAL A 153 -2.14 18.42 -21.11
C VAL A 153 -1.04 19.27 -21.75
N ARG A 154 0.02 19.58 -20.99
CA ARG A 154 1.18 20.33 -21.51
C ARG A 154 1.89 19.59 -22.65
N ALA A 155 2.09 18.28 -22.50
CA ALA A 155 2.76 17.47 -23.51
C ALA A 155 1.96 17.42 -24.82
N PHE A 156 0.64 17.28 -24.76
CA PHE A 156 -0.23 17.33 -25.95
C PHE A 156 -0.25 18.72 -26.61
N GLN A 157 -0.22 19.80 -25.83
CA GLN A 157 -0.18 21.17 -26.37
C GLN A 157 1.14 21.51 -27.06
N GLY A 158 2.26 20.93 -26.60
CA GLY A 158 3.60 21.19 -27.15
C GLY A 158 4.05 20.21 -28.24
N ALA A 159 3.30 19.14 -28.50
CA ALA A 159 3.69 18.11 -29.46
C ALA A 159 3.40 18.52 -30.90
N SER A 160 4.42 18.45 -31.76
CA SER A 160 4.27 18.52 -33.21
C SER A 160 4.86 17.25 -33.84
N GLY A 161 4.03 16.50 -34.58
CA GLY A 161 4.41 15.27 -35.29
C GLY A 161 3.98 13.95 -34.63
N ASP A 162 3.74 12.92 -35.45
CA ASP A 162 3.16 11.64 -35.03
C ASP A 162 4.03 10.84 -34.04
N SER A 163 5.37 10.91 -34.18
CA SER A 163 6.30 10.23 -33.27
C SER A 163 6.27 10.80 -31.85
N ALA A 164 6.07 12.11 -31.71
CA ALA A 164 5.90 12.76 -30.40
C ALA A 164 4.58 12.33 -29.73
N HIS A 165 3.49 12.23 -30.51
CA HIS A 165 2.21 11.76 -30.00
C HIS A 165 2.26 10.30 -29.53
N ALA A 166 2.93 9.42 -30.29
CA ALA A 166 3.11 8.02 -29.90
C ALA A 166 3.90 7.87 -28.58
N LEU A 167 4.98 8.65 -28.39
CA LEU A 167 5.76 8.68 -27.15
C LEU A 167 4.95 9.21 -25.96
N ILE A 168 4.13 10.25 -26.18
CA ILE A 168 3.25 10.80 -25.13
C ILE A 168 2.22 9.76 -24.71
N VAL A 169 1.53 9.12 -25.67
CA VAL A 169 0.53 8.09 -25.36
C VAL A 169 1.17 6.90 -24.65
N GLY A 170 2.34 6.44 -25.09
CA GLY A 170 3.05 5.32 -24.45
C GLY A 170 3.44 5.64 -22.99
N THR A 171 4.01 6.81 -22.74
CA THR A 171 4.39 7.23 -21.38
C THR A 171 3.18 7.55 -20.50
N ALA A 172 2.10 8.11 -21.06
CA ALA A 172 0.83 8.30 -20.37
C ALA A 172 0.24 6.98 -19.86
N LEU A 173 0.27 5.95 -20.70
CA LEU A 173 -0.29 4.64 -20.37
C LEU A 173 0.48 3.98 -19.22
N VAL A 174 1.80 4.10 -19.22
CA VAL A 174 2.65 3.64 -18.10
C VAL A 174 2.36 4.42 -16.81
N GLU A 175 2.22 5.75 -16.88
CA GLU A 175 1.88 6.57 -15.69
C GLU A 175 0.50 6.24 -15.12
N LEU A 176 -0.49 6.02 -15.97
CA LEU A 176 -1.83 5.58 -15.56
C LEU A 176 -1.79 4.21 -14.90
N LEU A 177 -0.99 3.26 -15.42
CA LEU A 177 -0.79 1.95 -14.79
C LEU A 177 -0.12 2.07 -13.42
N LEU A 178 0.89 2.93 -13.27
CA LEU A 178 1.56 3.18 -11.98
C LEU A 178 0.61 3.81 -10.96
N LEU A 179 -0.20 4.79 -11.38
CA LEU A 179 -1.25 5.38 -10.55
C LEU A 179 -2.31 4.37 -10.15
N ALA A 180 -2.77 3.53 -11.08
CA ALA A 180 -3.74 2.47 -10.80
C ALA A 180 -3.17 1.45 -9.79
N ALA A 181 -1.90 1.07 -9.94
CA ALA A 181 -1.20 0.20 -8.99
C ALA A 181 -1.10 0.83 -7.60
N LEU A 182 -0.76 2.13 -7.52
CA LEU A 182 -0.72 2.88 -6.26
C LEU A 182 -2.10 2.91 -5.58
N MET A 183 -3.15 3.23 -6.34
CA MET A 183 -4.54 3.24 -5.84
C MET A 183 -4.99 1.86 -5.38
N ALA A 184 -4.62 0.80 -6.11
CA ALA A 184 -4.92 -0.58 -5.71
C ALA A 184 -4.21 -0.96 -4.40
N GLN A 185 -2.98 -0.49 -4.17
CA GLN A 185 -2.27 -0.68 -2.89
C GLN A 185 -2.95 0.06 -1.75
N LEU A 186 -3.38 1.30 -1.96
CA LEU A 186 -4.13 2.07 -0.96
C LEU A 186 -5.47 1.42 -0.61
N ALA A 187 -6.21 0.94 -1.62
CA ALA A 187 -7.46 0.22 -1.41
C ALA A 187 -7.27 -1.11 -0.64
N ARG A 188 -6.10 -1.75 -0.76
CA ARG A 188 -5.75 -2.94 0.06
C ARG A 188 -5.49 -2.54 1.51
N LEU A 189 -4.74 -1.46 1.76
CA LEU A 189 -4.51 -0.91 3.09
C LEU A 189 -5.83 -0.49 3.78
N ASP A 190 -6.76 0.11 3.05
CA ASP A 190 -8.05 0.53 3.60
C ASP A 190 -8.96 -0.64 3.96
N ARG A 191 -8.91 -1.72 3.19
CA ARG A 191 -9.61 -2.97 3.54
C ARG A 191 -9.00 -3.60 4.79
N TYR A 192 -7.67 -3.56 4.92
CA TYR A 192 -6.96 -4.04 6.09
C TYR A 192 -7.34 -3.25 7.34
N ALA A 193 -7.27 -1.91 7.27
CA ALA A 193 -7.59 -1.03 8.40
C ALA A 193 -9.05 -1.14 8.86
N ARG A 194 -10.00 -1.35 7.92
CA ARG A 194 -11.41 -1.55 8.27
C ARG A 194 -11.67 -2.88 8.98
N ARG A 195 -11.01 -3.97 8.58
CA ARG A 195 -11.17 -5.29 9.21
C ARG A 195 -10.58 -5.37 10.61
N LEU A 196 -9.56 -4.57 10.92
CA LEU A 196 -9.01 -4.45 12.27
C LEU A 196 -9.83 -3.58 13.22
N ALA A 197 -10.66 -2.69 12.67
CA ALA A 197 -11.51 -1.80 13.45
C ALA A 197 -12.90 -2.38 13.75
N ALA A 198 -13.28 -3.46 13.05
CA ALA A 198 -14.50 -4.22 13.26
C ALA A 198 -14.28 -5.30 14.32
#